data_AF-A0A915P726-F1
#
_entry.id   AF-A0A915P726-F1
#
_cell.length_a   1.000
_cell.length_b   1.000
_cell.length_c   1.000
_cell.angle_alpha   90.00
_cell.angle_beta   90.00
_cell.angle_gamma   90.00
#
_symmetry.space_group_name_H-M   'P 1'
#
loop_
_entity.id
_entity.type
_entity.pdbx_description
1 polymer ?
#
loop_
_entity_poly.entity_id
_entity_poly.type
_entity_poly.pdbx_seq_one_letter_code
_entity_poly.pdbx_strand_id
1 'polypeptide(L)'
;MCAATCCATGTVRGYDEFYPKHIDVVNETRLYRKWSENNFEEAMFKARRIINELHYNLWNDGFTQTFVDQINEDITAITRHNPTNNESILLIANTCFSTFKWTPTNYKAILIDGKIEKILFELKTVEKDILSKNSENLDISSKNNLLTGLPNFVVECYENVEFNSSDAIEINLNENGKQYI
;
A
#
# COMPACT_ATOMS: atom_id res chain seq x y z
N MET A 1 -2.38 1.69 -5.18
CA MET A 1 -2.94 2.38 -6.37
C MET A 1 -3.96 1.54 -7.13
N CYS A 2 -3.62 0.38 -7.73
CA CYS A 2 -4.58 -0.37 -8.58
C CYS A 2 -5.92 -0.67 -7.91
N ALA A 3 -5.93 -1.03 -6.63
CA ALA A 3 -7.18 -1.30 -5.90
C ALA A 3 -8.08 -0.08 -5.68
N ALA A 4 -7.59 1.15 -5.90
CA ALA A 4 -8.42 2.35 -5.86
C ALA A 4 -9.12 2.63 -7.21
N THR A 5 -8.96 1.77 -8.21
CA THR A 5 -9.67 1.88 -9.50
C THR A 5 -11.08 1.29 -9.40
N CYS A 6 -11.99 1.74 -10.25
CA CYS A 6 -13.35 1.19 -10.42
C CYS A 6 -13.41 -0.03 -11.34
N CYS A 7 -12.48 -0.97 -11.20
CA CYS A 7 -12.47 -2.21 -11.98
C CYS A 7 -11.92 -3.39 -11.18
N ALA A 8 -12.06 -4.59 -11.75
CA ALA A 8 -11.48 -5.79 -11.18
C ALA A 8 -9.96 -5.67 -11.08
N THR A 9 -9.39 -6.14 -9.98
CA THR A 9 -7.95 -6.12 -9.72
C THR A 9 -7.46 -7.49 -9.32
N GLY A 10 -6.17 -7.74 -9.54
CA GLY A 10 -5.54 -9.01 -9.20
C GLY A 10 -4.03 -8.88 -9.18
N THR A 11 -3.39 -9.83 -8.50
CA THR A 11 -1.93 -9.96 -8.41
C THR A 11 -1.51 -11.39 -8.65
N VAL A 12 -0.25 -11.56 -9.04
CA VAL A 12 0.36 -12.87 -9.21
C VAL A 12 0.90 -13.38 -7.87
N ARG A 13 0.91 -14.71 -7.70
CA ARG A 13 1.62 -15.35 -6.59
C ARG A 13 3.09 -14.94 -6.64
N GLY A 14 3.65 -14.55 -5.50
CA GLY A 14 5.00 -14.02 -5.35
C GLY A 14 5.03 -12.49 -5.17
N TYR A 15 4.00 -11.76 -5.64
CA TYR A 15 3.96 -10.30 -5.48
C TYR A 15 3.69 -9.88 -4.03
N ASP A 16 2.67 -10.48 -3.40
CA ASP A 16 2.30 -10.17 -2.02
C ASP A 16 3.32 -10.72 -1.01
N GLU A 17 4.12 -11.70 -1.44
CA GLU A 17 5.22 -12.33 -0.72
C GLU A 17 6.56 -11.58 -0.85
N PHE A 18 6.65 -10.54 -1.68
CA PHE A 18 7.90 -9.84 -2.00
C PHE A 18 9.01 -10.73 -2.56
N TYR A 19 8.68 -11.53 -3.58
CA TYR A 19 9.72 -12.27 -4.30
C TYR A 19 10.66 -11.31 -5.05
N PRO A 20 11.98 -11.38 -4.83
CA PRO A 20 12.92 -10.37 -5.29
C PRO A 20 13.20 -10.41 -6.80
N LYS A 21 12.95 -11.56 -7.42
CA LYS A 21 13.22 -11.80 -8.84
C LYS A 21 11.97 -12.29 -9.52
N HIS A 22 11.81 -11.93 -10.78
CA HIS A 22 10.82 -12.55 -11.65
C HIS A 22 11.08 -14.05 -11.72
N ILE A 23 10.02 -14.85 -11.53
CA ILE A 23 10.12 -16.31 -11.56
C ILE A 23 10.31 -16.75 -13.02
N ASP A 24 11.36 -17.51 -13.28
CA ASP A 24 11.61 -18.11 -14.58
C ASP A 24 10.62 -19.26 -14.82
N VAL A 25 9.71 -19.09 -15.78
CA VAL A 25 8.67 -20.08 -16.09
C VAL A 25 9.21 -21.39 -16.68
N VAL A 26 10.45 -21.40 -17.16
CA VAL A 26 11.09 -22.57 -17.79
C VAL A 26 12.02 -23.27 -16.80
N ASN A 27 12.89 -22.51 -16.14
CA ASN A 27 14.00 -23.07 -15.37
C ASN A 27 13.75 -23.11 -13.87
N GLU A 28 12.72 -22.43 -13.35
CA GLU A 28 12.44 -22.46 -11.91
C GLU A 28 11.88 -23.83 -11.48
N THR A 29 12.61 -24.52 -10.61
CA THR A 29 12.21 -25.82 -10.06
C THR A 29 11.77 -25.75 -8.60
N ARG A 30 11.97 -24.60 -7.94
CA ARG A 30 11.55 -24.40 -6.55
C ARG A 30 10.03 -24.24 -6.46
N LEU A 31 9.45 -24.76 -5.39
CA LEU A 31 8.01 -24.72 -5.15
C LEU A 31 7.61 -23.46 -4.38
N TYR A 32 6.39 -22.98 -4.61
CA TYR A 32 5.80 -21.99 -3.72
C TYR A 32 5.57 -22.60 -2.33
N ARG A 33 5.73 -21.77 -1.29
CA ARG A 33 5.27 -22.13 0.06
C ARG A 33 3.77 -22.39 0.06
N LYS A 34 3.31 -23.36 0.86
CA LYS A 34 1.88 -23.63 1.03
C LYS A 34 1.20 -22.48 1.76
N TRP A 35 -0.06 -22.22 1.45
CA TRP A 35 -0.84 -21.18 2.14
C TRP A 35 -0.95 -21.40 3.65
N SER A 36 -1.05 -22.65 4.10
CA SER A 36 -1.08 -23.01 5.53
C SER A 36 0.21 -22.68 6.28
N GLU A 37 1.32 -22.50 5.56
CA GLU A 37 2.64 -22.20 6.12
C GLU A 37 2.99 -20.70 5.98
N ASN A 38 2.10 -19.91 5.37
CA ASN A 38 2.30 -18.47 5.24
C ASN A 38 1.87 -17.75 6.52
N ASN A 39 2.70 -16.82 6.98
CA ASN A 39 2.29 -15.84 7.96
C ASN A 39 1.57 -14.69 7.24
N PHE A 40 0.24 -14.61 7.38
CA PHE A 40 -0.58 -13.57 6.74
C PHE A 40 -0.41 -12.17 7.37
N GLU A 41 0.32 -12.06 8.49
CA GLU A 41 0.72 -10.77 9.06
C GLU A 41 2.05 -10.27 8.50
N GLU A 42 2.75 -11.05 7.68
CA GLU A 42 4.01 -10.66 7.04
C GLU A 42 3.83 -10.18 5.59
N ALA A 43 4.92 -9.63 5.04
CA ALA A 43 4.99 -9.10 3.69
C ALA A 43 3.81 -8.12 3.42
N MET A 44 3.06 -8.31 2.33
CA MET A 44 1.93 -7.45 1.96
C MET A 44 0.56 -8.10 2.19
N PHE A 45 0.48 -9.30 2.80
CA PHE A 45 -0.79 -10.02 2.93
C PHE A 45 -1.85 -9.26 3.72
N LYS A 46 -1.47 -8.70 4.88
CA LYS A 46 -2.37 -7.88 5.70
C LYS A 46 -2.86 -6.64 4.96
N ALA A 47 -1.93 -5.90 4.36
CA ALA A 47 -2.23 -4.73 3.54
C ALA A 47 -3.17 -5.08 2.37
N ARG A 48 -2.93 -6.21 1.68
CA ARG A 48 -3.77 -6.72 0.60
C ARG A 48 -5.20 -6.96 1.08
N ARG A 49 -5.38 -7.56 2.27
CA ARG A 49 -6.72 -7.79 2.85
C ARG A 49 -7.45 -6.46 3.07
N ILE A 50 -6.83 -5.53 3.79
CA ILE A 50 -7.40 -4.21 4.10
C ILE A 50 -7.82 -3.48 2.81
N ILE A 51 -6.92 -3.43 1.83
CA ILE A 51 -7.15 -2.76 0.56
C ILE A 51 -8.31 -3.43 -0.23
N ASN A 52 -8.35 -4.76 -0.27
CA ASN A 52 -9.37 -5.49 -1.01
C ASN A 52 -10.75 -5.38 -0.33
N GLU A 53 -10.81 -5.42 1.00
CA GLU A 53 -12.03 -5.18 1.77
C GLU A 53 -12.57 -3.77 1.50
N LEU A 54 -11.70 -2.74 1.51
CA LEU A 54 -12.09 -1.39 1.13
C LEU A 54 -12.61 -1.34 -0.31
N HIS A 55 -11.91 -1.93 -1.27
CA HIS A 55 -12.33 -1.93 -2.68
C HIS A 55 -13.72 -2.54 -2.85
N TYR A 56 -13.99 -3.67 -2.18
CA TYR A 56 -15.28 -4.36 -2.21
C TYR A 56 -16.39 -3.50 -1.61
N ASN A 57 -16.16 -2.91 -0.44
CA ASN A 57 -17.14 -2.05 0.23
C ASN A 57 -17.48 -0.83 -0.62
N LEU A 58 -16.47 -0.16 -1.19
CA LEU A 58 -16.69 1.01 -2.04
C LEU A 58 -17.48 0.70 -3.30
N TRP A 59 -17.25 -0.48 -3.89
CA TRP A 59 -18.04 -0.92 -5.03
C TRP A 59 -19.51 -1.12 -4.64
N ASN A 60 -19.77 -1.82 -3.54
CA ASN A 60 -21.12 -2.07 -3.05
C ASN A 60 -21.86 -0.78 -2.65
N ASP A 61 -21.14 0.19 -2.10
CA ASP A 61 -21.69 1.46 -1.63
C ASP A 61 -21.90 2.47 -2.78
N GLY A 62 -21.45 2.17 -4.01
CA GLY A 62 -21.72 2.97 -5.20
C GLY A 62 -20.67 4.04 -5.54
N PHE A 63 -19.43 3.91 -5.03
CA PHE A 63 -18.30 4.77 -5.40
C PHE A 63 -17.80 4.44 -6.81
N THR A 64 -18.50 4.98 -7.80
CA THR A 64 -18.34 4.63 -9.23
C THR A 64 -17.45 5.58 -10.00
N GLN A 65 -17.21 6.79 -9.49
CA GLN A 65 -16.35 7.78 -10.15
C GLN A 65 -14.93 7.74 -9.59
N THR A 66 -13.93 7.92 -10.44
CA THR A 66 -12.52 7.98 -10.01
C THR A 66 -11.81 9.13 -10.69
N PHE A 67 -11.04 9.88 -9.92
CA PHE A 67 -10.18 10.96 -10.38
C PHE A 67 -8.75 10.64 -9.93
N VAL A 68 -7.79 10.86 -10.82
CA VAL A 68 -6.37 10.64 -10.53
C VAL A 68 -5.64 11.93 -10.77
N ASP A 69 -4.88 12.37 -9.77
CA ASP A 69 -4.03 13.54 -9.86
C ASP A 69 -2.60 13.16 -9.48
N GLN A 70 -1.65 13.53 -10.33
CA GLN A 70 -0.22 13.35 -10.05
C GLN A 70 0.31 14.66 -9.49
N ILE A 71 0.47 14.70 -8.17
CA ILE A 71 0.86 15.92 -7.44
C ILE A 71 2.30 16.30 -7.73
N ASN A 72 3.19 15.30 -7.75
CA ASN A 72 4.58 15.41 -8.17
C ASN A 72 5.06 14.05 -8.72
N GLU A 73 6.37 13.90 -8.95
CA GLU A 73 6.96 12.68 -9.51
C GLU A 73 6.69 11.43 -8.65
N ASP A 74 6.72 11.57 -7.32
CA ASP A 74 6.60 10.45 -6.39
C ASP A 74 5.17 10.30 -5.84
N ILE A 75 4.38 11.37 -5.72
CA ILE A 75 3.07 11.38 -5.05
C ILE A 75 1.94 11.39 -6.07
N THR A 76 1.10 10.35 -6.01
CA THR A 76 -0.14 10.25 -6.78
C THR A 76 -1.34 10.19 -5.84
N ALA A 77 -2.33 11.04 -6.08
CA ALA A 77 -3.60 11.08 -5.38
C ALA A 77 -4.69 10.46 -6.24
N ILE A 78 -5.50 9.57 -5.67
CA ILE A 78 -6.62 8.90 -6.33
C ILE A 78 -7.87 9.11 -5.50
N THR A 79 -8.84 9.82 -6.05
CA THR A 79 -10.14 10.05 -5.40
C THR A 79 -11.16 9.11 -5.99
N ARG A 80 -11.83 8.32 -5.15
CA ARG A 80 -13.07 7.62 -5.53
C ARG A 80 -14.26 8.39 -4.98
N HIS A 81 -15.24 8.69 -5.83
CA HIS A 81 -16.39 9.52 -5.50
C HIS A 81 -17.68 8.73 -5.71
N ASN A 82 -18.62 8.89 -4.78
CA ASN A 82 -19.98 8.37 -4.89
C ASN A 82 -20.90 9.48 -5.42
N PRO A 83 -21.44 9.35 -6.65
CA PRO A 83 -22.26 10.41 -7.26
C PRO A 83 -23.63 10.61 -6.60
N THR A 84 -24.04 9.74 -5.68
CA THR A 84 -25.37 9.79 -5.05
C THR A 84 -25.36 10.55 -3.73
N ASN A 85 -24.36 10.29 -2.88
CA ASN A 85 -24.23 10.92 -1.56
C ASN A 85 -23.10 11.98 -1.49
N ASN A 86 -22.33 12.14 -2.57
CA ASN A 86 -21.17 13.04 -2.68
C ASN A 86 -20.03 12.73 -1.69
N GLU A 87 -19.99 11.53 -1.13
CA GLU A 87 -18.85 11.08 -0.33
C GLU A 87 -17.66 10.74 -1.23
N SER A 88 -16.46 10.98 -0.70
CA SER A 88 -15.21 10.68 -1.40
C SER A 88 -14.21 10.00 -0.49
N ILE A 89 -13.44 9.09 -1.09
CA ILE A 89 -12.24 8.54 -0.48
C ILE A 89 -11.04 8.98 -1.28
N LEU A 90 -10.10 9.61 -0.60
CA LEU A 90 -8.82 10.02 -1.15
C LEU A 90 -7.75 9.01 -0.74
N LEU A 91 -7.15 8.35 -1.72
CA LEU A 91 -5.97 7.52 -1.54
C LEU A 91 -4.73 8.27 -2.03
N ILE A 92 -3.79 8.52 -1.13
CA ILE A 92 -2.49 9.12 -1.47
C ILE A 92 -1.44 8.01 -1.48
N ALA A 93 -0.72 7.89 -2.58
CA ALA A 93 0.37 6.95 -2.73
C ALA A 93 1.69 7.71 -2.94
N ASN A 94 2.60 7.60 -1.97
CA ASN A 94 4.00 7.94 -2.16
C ASN A 94 4.70 6.74 -2.84
N THR A 95 5.07 6.90 -4.10
CA THR A 95 5.65 5.87 -4.94
C THR A 95 7.18 5.86 -4.77
N CYS A 96 7.78 4.70 -5.04
CA CYS A 96 9.22 4.49 -4.89
C CYS A 96 9.84 4.12 -6.24
N PHE A 97 9.64 4.95 -7.27
CA PHE A 97 10.28 4.75 -8.59
C PHE A 97 11.77 5.13 -8.57
N SER A 98 12.13 6.08 -7.70
CA SER A 98 13.49 6.56 -7.51
C SER A 98 14.10 6.01 -6.20
N THR A 99 15.24 6.55 -5.77
CA THR A 99 15.84 6.19 -4.48
C THR A 99 14.83 6.39 -3.36
N PHE A 100 14.62 5.35 -2.57
CA PHE A 100 13.65 5.37 -1.47
C PHE A 100 13.89 6.56 -0.52
N LYS A 101 12.81 7.30 -0.26
CA LYS A 101 12.76 8.39 0.72
C LYS A 101 11.50 8.24 1.56
N TRP A 102 11.70 8.09 2.86
CA TRP A 102 10.61 7.96 3.83
C TRP A 102 9.63 9.12 3.78
N THR A 103 10.16 10.34 3.78
CA THR A 103 9.40 11.57 3.65
C THR A 103 9.77 12.20 2.31
N PRO A 104 8.80 12.44 1.42
CA PRO A 104 9.09 13.12 0.17
C PRO A 104 9.58 14.53 0.48
N THR A 105 10.75 14.91 -0.04
CA THR A 105 11.40 16.20 0.26
C THR A 105 10.68 17.39 -0.39
N ASN A 106 9.72 17.14 -1.28
CA ASN A 106 9.09 18.18 -2.10
C ASN A 106 7.58 17.92 -2.21
N TYR A 107 6.89 17.78 -1.08
CA TYR A 107 5.44 17.61 -1.05
C TYR A 107 4.74 18.94 -1.28
N LYS A 108 3.68 18.90 -2.09
CA LYS A 108 2.79 20.05 -2.34
C LYS A 108 1.49 19.78 -1.61
N ALA A 109 1.01 20.79 -0.88
CA ALA A 109 -0.27 20.71 -0.20
C ALA A 109 -1.40 20.36 -1.17
N ILE A 110 -2.20 19.37 -0.79
CA ILE A 110 -3.40 18.94 -1.50
C ILE A 110 -4.58 19.64 -0.85
N LEU A 111 -5.22 20.55 -1.59
CA LEU A 111 -6.42 21.23 -1.13
C LEU A 111 -7.60 20.27 -1.19
N ILE A 112 -8.33 20.16 -0.07
CA ILE A 112 -9.51 19.30 0.01
C ILE A 112 -10.76 20.15 -0.09
N ASP A 113 -11.57 19.90 -1.12
CA ASP A 113 -12.90 20.47 -1.25
C ASP A 113 -13.89 19.62 -0.44
N GLY A 114 -13.87 19.80 0.87
CA GLY A 114 -14.73 19.07 1.81
C GLY A 114 -14.17 19.07 3.22
N LYS A 115 -14.70 18.17 4.05
CA LYS A 115 -14.21 17.92 5.40
C LYS A 115 -13.65 16.50 5.46
N ILE A 116 -12.42 16.36 5.94
CA ILE A 116 -11.83 15.07 6.25
C ILE A 116 -12.50 14.53 7.52
N GLU A 117 -13.21 13.41 7.40
CA GLU A 117 -13.93 12.79 8.53
C GLU A 117 -13.09 11.75 9.27
N LYS A 118 -12.27 10.97 8.54
CA LYS A 118 -11.48 9.87 9.10
C LYS A 118 -10.30 9.48 8.22
N ILE A 119 -9.26 8.95 8.85
CA ILE A 119 -8.17 8.23 8.17
C ILE A 119 -8.47 6.74 8.27
N LEU A 120 -8.77 6.10 7.13
CA LEU A 120 -9.15 4.69 7.10
C LEU A 120 -7.98 3.76 7.41
N PHE A 121 -6.84 4.01 6.77
CA PHE A 121 -5.63 3.28 7.04
C PHE A 121 -4.39 4.04 6.58
N GLU A 122 -3.26 3.67 7.17
CA GLU A 122 -1.92 4.02 6.72
C GLU A 122 -1.13 2.74 6.49
N LEU A 123 -0.49 2.65 5.33
CA LEU A 123 0.26 1.47 4.92
C LEU A 123 1.68 1.89 4.59
N LYS A 124 2.64 1.24 5.24
CA LYS A 124 4.02 1.69 5.27
C LYS A 124 4.94 0.49 5.02
N THR A 125 5.62 0.47 3.88
CA THR A 125 6.60 -0.60 3.60
C THR A 125 7.91 -0.26 4.28
N VAL A 126 8.30 -1.03 5.28
CA VAL A 126 9.54 -0.85 6.06
C VAL A 126 10.53 -1.96 5.75
N GLU A 127 11.82 -1.60 5.72
CA GLU A 127 12.91 -2.55 5.86
C GLU A 127 13.24 -2.68 7.36
N LYS A 128 13.17 -3.91 7.90
CA LYS A 128 13.56 -4.21 9.27
C LYS A 128 15.08 -4.10 9.42
N ASP A 129 15.51 -3.35 10.43
CA ASP A 129 16.91 -3.01 10.65
C ASP A 129 17.81 -4.25 10.83
N ILE A 130 18.98 -4.19 10.20
CA ILE A 130 19.88 -5.31 9.94
C ILE A 130 20.76 -5.59 11.17
N LEU A 131 20.21 -6.28 12.17
CA LEU A 131 21.01 -7.23 12.97
C LEU A 131 20.90 -8.66 12.43
N SER A 132 19.99 -8.92 11.49
CA SER A 132 19.88 -10.15 10.73
C SER A 132 20.61 -10.04 9.38
N LYS A 133 21.86 -9.57 9.40
CA LYS A 133 22.82 -9.74 8.28
C LYS A 133 23.29 -11.20 8.16
N ASN A 134 22.47 -12.15 8.59
CA ASN A 134 22.73 -13.55 8.35
C ASN A 134 22.23 -13.84 6.93
N SER A 135 23.18 -13.76 6.00
CA SER A 135 23.18 -14.42 4.70
C SER A 135 22.70 -15.89 4.73
N GLU A 136 22.46 -16.46 5.91
CA GLU A 136 21.90 -17.79 6.15
C GLU A 136 20.46 -17.96 5.66
N ASN A 137 19.61 -16.91 5.63
CA ASN A 137 18.22 -17.06 5.17
C ASN A 137 18.08 -17.22 3.64
N LEU A 138 19.02 -16.66 2.87
CA LEU A 138 19.10 -16.94 1.43
C LEU A 138 19.51 -18.41 1.20
N ASP A 139 20.41 -18.96 2.02
CA ASP A 139 20.87 -20.34 1.95
C ASP A 139 19.83 -21.38 2.42
N ILE A 140 18.86 -21.00 3.27
CA ILE A 140 17.78 -21.91 3.70
C ILE A 140 16.79 -22.18 2.54
N SER A 141 16.56 -21.20 1.65
CA SER A 141 15.66 -21.37 0.49
C SER A 141 16.15 -22.47 -0.47
N SER A 142 17.48 -22.56 -0.65
CA SER A 142 18.14 -23.59 -1.45
C SER A 142 18.06 -24.98 -0.80
N LYS A 143 17.97 -25.07 0.54
CA LYS A 143 17.93 -26.35 1.26
C LYS A 143 16.59 -27.08 1.17
N ASN A 144 15.48 -26.33 1.06
CA ASN A 144 14.12 -26.91 1.05
C ASN A 144 13.45 -26.89 -0.34
N ASN A 145 14.14 -26.45 -1.39
CA ASN A 145 13.59 -26.27 -2.74
C ASN A 145 12.31 -25.40 -2.74
N LEU A 146 12.29 -24.33 -1.94
CA LEU A 146 11.16 -23.41 -1.80
C LEU A 146 11.51 -22.00 -2.24
N LEU A 147 10.55 -21.32 -2.84
CA LEU A 147 10.62 -19.89 -3.11
C LEU A 147 10.36 -19.11 -1.83
N THR A 148 11.23 -18.14 -1.57
CA THR A 148 11.17 -17.28 -0.39
C THR A 148 11.21 -15.82 -0.83
N GLY A 149 10.35 -15.00 -0.23
CA GLY A 149 10.37 -13.57 -0.39
C GLY A 149 11.46 -12.89 0.40
N LEU A 150 11.49 -11.56 0.33
CA LEU A 150 12.39 -10.73 1.10
C LEU A 150 11.93 -10.66 2.58
N PRO A 151 12.62 -11.32 3.53
CA PRO A 151 12.16 -11.39 4.92
C PRO A 151 12.40 -10.09 5.70
N ASN A 152 13.27 -9.22 5.19
CA ASN A 152 13.57 -7.91 5.75
C ASN A 152 12.48 -6.88 5.44
N PHE A 153 11.64 -7.10 4.44
CA PHE A 153 10.57 -6.16 4.11
C PHE A 153 9.23 -6.60 4.69
N VAL A 154 8.51 -5.68 5.31
CA VAL A 154 7.13 -5.88 5.77
C VAL A 154 6.32 -4.62 5.50
N VAL A 155 5.01 -4.77 5.33
CA VAL A 155 4.08 -3.64 5.31
C VAL A 155 3.46 -3.48 6.69
N GLU A 156 3.85 -2.43 7.40
CA GLU A 156 3.15 -1.97 8.59
C GLU A 156 1.79 -1.42 8.18
N CYS A 157 0.75 -1.85 8.89
CA CYS A 157 -0.63 -1.51 8.60
C CYS A 157 -1.28 -0.93 9.85
N TYR A 158 -1.75 0.30 9.75
CA TYR A 158 -2.49 1.00 10.79
C TYR A 158 -3.90 1.27 10.26
N GLU A 159 -4.93 0.83 10.98
CA GLU A 159 -6.34 1.01 10.58
C GLU A 159 -7.03 1.97 11.54
N ASN A 160 -7.97 2.78 11.04
CA ASN A 160 -8.72 3.78 11.80
C ASN A 160 -7.82 4.73 12.62
N VAL A 161 -6.86 5.36 11.94
CA VAL A 161 -5.86 6.23 12.56
C VAL A 161 -6.49 7.55 13.00
N GLU A 162 -6.16 8.02 14.21
CA GLU A 162 -6.55 9.35 14.67
C GLU A 162 -5.71 10.44 13.99
N PHE A 163 -6.30 11.61 13.76
CA PHE A 163 -5.62 12.69 13.03
C PHE A 163 -4.29 13.13 13.66
N ASN A 164 -4.19 13.13 14.99
CA ASN A 164 -3.00 13.58 15.71
C ASN A 164 -1.87 12.52 15.74
N SER A 165 -2.19 11.26 15.46
CA SER A 165 -1.23 10.15 15.46
C SER A 165 -0.84 9.71 14.06
N SER A 166 -1.28 10.44 13.03
CA SER A 166 -0.95 10.13 11.63
C SER A 166 0.53 10.41 11.38
N ASP A 167 1.23 9.40 10.87
CA ASP A 167 2.62 9.56 10.41
C ASP A 167 2.67 9.96 8.92
N ALA A 168 1.56 9.76 8.20
CA ALA A 168 1.49 9.91 6.75
C ALA A 168 0.99 11.30 6.29
N ILE A 169 0.08 11.92 7.04
CA ILE A 169 -0.56 13.18 6.66
C ILE A 169 -0.65 14.16 7.83
N GLU A 170 -0.63 15.45 7.53
CA GLU A 170 -0.88 16.50 8.52
C GLU A 170 -2.05 17.36 8.04
N ILE A 171 -3.14 17.39 8.80
CA ILE A 171 -4.34 18.15 8.42
C ILE A 171 -4.23 19.57 8.94
N ASN A 172 -4.15 20.52 8.02
CA ASN A 172 -4.03 21.94 8.31
C ASN A 172 -5.21 22.73 7.74
N LEU A 173 -5.38 23.96 8.22
CA LEU A 173 -6.42 24.89 7.77
C LEU A 173 -5.78 26.13 7.16
N ASN A 174 -6.23 26.51 5.96
CA ASN A 174 -5.86 27.78 5.34
C ASN A 174 -6.63 28.96 5.96
N GLU A 175 -6.20 30.19 5.68
CA GLU A 175 -6.85 31.43 6.14
C GLU A 175 -8.34 31.52 5.76
N ASN A 176 -8.74 30.85 4.67
CA ASN A 176 -10.12 30.76 4.20
C ASN A 176 -10.93 29.61 4.83
N GLY A 177 -10.37 28.91 5.82
CA GLY A 177 -11.00 27.77 6.50
C GLY A 177 -11.05 26.47 5.69
N LYS A 178 -10.42 26.42 4.50
CA LYS A 178 -10.29 25.19 3.70
C LYS A 178 -9.21 24.28 4.28
N GLN A 179 -9.51 22.98 4.34
CA GLN A 179 -8.56 21.96 4.78
C GLN A 179 -7.56 21.63 3.67
N TYR A 180 -6.33 21.36 4.07
CA TYR A 180 -5.30 20.81 3.21
C TYR A 180 -4.44 19.80 3.96
N ILE A 181 -3.84 18.90 3.19
CA ILE A 181 -2.94 17.84 3.65
C ILE A 181 -1.63 17.87 2.86
#